data_AF-A0A6J3QHS9-F1
#
_entry.id   AF-A0A6J3QHS9-F1
#
_cell.length_a   1.000
_cell.length_b   1.000
_cell.length_c   1.000
_cell.angle_alpha   90.00
_cell.angle_beta   90.00
_cell.angle_gamma   90.00
#
_symmetry.space_group_name_H-M   'P 1'
#
loop_
_entity.id
_entity.type
_entity.pdbx_description
1 polymer ?
#
loop_
_entity_poly.entity_id
_entity_poly.type
_entity_poly.pdbx_seq_one_letter_code
_entity_poly.pdbx_strand_id
1 'polypeptide(L)'
;MSTINSKGRLGNQMGEYATLFALAKMNGRPAFIPPQMHSTPAPIFRITLPVLHDTTASRIPWQNYPLNDWMEERYRHIPREYVRLTGYPCSWTFYHHLRAEILQEFTLHDHVREEAQNFLRGLQVNGSRPSTYVGVHVHWGDYVHVMPNVWKGVVANRGYLQQAMDWFWARYRSPLFVGTSGLWATCLTGGNTVYLPNSPFHVVFKRQVAFLPKWVGTAANLGQARENGP
;
A
#
# COMPACT_ATOMS: atom_id res chain seq x y z
N MET A 1 12.04 6.26 24.95
CA MET A 1 10.79 6.41 24.20
C MET A 1 11.10 6.85 22.78
N SER A 2 10.41 6.26 21.81
CA SER A 2 10.63 6.53 20.39
C SER A 2 9.34 6.99 19.69
N THR A 3 9.50 7.87 18.73
CA THR A 3 8.47 8.20 17.73
C THR A 3 9.12 8.29 16.35
N ILE A 4 8.35 8.51 15.30
CA ILE A 4 8.83 8.64 13.93
C ILE A 4 8.09 9.77 13.21
N ASN A 5 8.70 10.35 12.19
CA ASN A 5 8.01 11.21 11.25
C ASN A 5 6.86 10.47 10.52
N SER A 6 5.88 11.22 10.04
CA SER A 6 4.80 10.71 9.18
C SER A 6 4.93 11.34 7.81
N LYS A 7 5.67 10.70 6.89
CA LYS A 7 5.91 11.22 5.54
C LYS A 7 5.29 10.34 4.46
N GLY A 8 4.97 10.98 3.34
CA GLY A 8 4.49 10.28 2.14
C GLY A 8 3.08 9.70 2.30
N ARG A 9 2.75 8.76 1.41
CA ARG A 9 1.41 8.12 1.35
C ARG A 9 1.39 6.83 2.18
N LEU A 10 0.27 6.12 2.13
CA LEU A 10 0.02 4.89 2.90
C LEU A 10 1.22 3.92 2.93
N GLY A 11 1.82 3.59 1.78
CA GLY A 11 2.97 2.68 1.74
C GLY A 11 4.20 3.18 2.50
N ASN A 12 4.48 4.48 2.45
CA ASN A 12 5.57 5.09 3.24
C ASN A 12 5.25 5.01 4.73
N GLN A 13 4.02 5.36 5.12
CA GLN A 13 3.59 5.32 6.52
C GLN A 13 3.57 3.90 7.08
N MET A 14 3.21 2.89 6.27
CA MET A 14 3.33 1.47 6.67
C MET A 14 4.79 1.08 6.93
N GLY A 15 5.74 1.53 6.08
CA GLY A 15 7.18 1.30 6.28
C GLY A 15 7.73 2.01 7.51
N GLU A 16 7.36 3.27 7.73
CA GLU A 16 7.73 4.05 8.92
C GLU A 16 7.15 3.40 10.19
N TYR A 17 5.87 3.00 10.18
CA TYR A 17 5.23 2.30 11.29
C TYR A 17 5.97 0.99 11.65
N ALA A 18 6.20 0.12 10.65
CA ALA A 18 6.86 -1.15 10.86
C ALA A 18 8.28 -0.98 11.39
N THR A 19 8.99 0.04 10.90
CA THR A 19 10.34 0.38 11.37
C THR A 19 10.33 0.87 12.81
N LEU A 20 9.41 1.78 13.17
CA LEU A 20 9.25 2.25 14.55
C LEU A 20 8.94 1.07 15.47
N PHE A 21 7.99 0.22 15.10
CA PHE A 21 7.60 -0.97 15.87
C PHE A 21 8.80 -1.88 16.13
N ALA A 22 9.57 -2.21 15.09
CA ALA A 22 10.70 -3.12 15.20
C ALA A 22 11.86 -2.53 16.02
N LEU A 23 12.24 -1.28 15.75
CA LEU A 23 13.33 -0.63 16.48
C LEU A 23 12.98 -0.40 17.94
N ALA A 24 11.72 -0.09 18.25
CA ALA A 24 11.25 0.06 19.62
C ALA A 24 11.39 -1.24 20.43
N LYS A 25 10.93 -2.36 19.86
CA LYS A 25 11.08 -3.69 20.47
C LYS A 25 12.55 -4.07 20.64
N MET A 26 13.34 -3.91 19.58
CA MET A 26 14.77 -4.24 19.59
C MET A 26 15.56 -3.45 20.64
N ASN A 27 15.20 -2.19 20.87
CA ASN A 27 15.85 -1.33 21.86
C ASN A 27 15.21 -1.43 23.26
N GLY A 28 14.15 -2.24 23.45
CA GLY A 28 13.43 -2.34 24.71
C GLY A 28 12.79 -1.03 25.17
N ARG A 29 12.32 -0.20 24.22
CA ARG A 29 11.77 1.14 24.50
C ARG A 29 10.31 1.24 24.05
N PRO A 30 9.47 2.02 24.76
CA PRO A 30 8.11 2.29 24.30
C PRO A 30 8.13 3.15 23.04
N ALA A 31 7.18 2.89 22.14
CA ALA A 31 6.98 3.64 20.91
C ALA A 31 5.59 4.22 20.80
N PHE A 32 5.51 5.40 20.18
CA PHE A 32 4.26 6.09 19.92
C PHE A 32 4.26 6.68 18.51
N ILE A 33 3.11 6.61 17.84
CA ILE A 33 2.93 7.20 16.51
C ILE A 33 2.34 8.61 16.62
N PRO A 34 2.71 9.53 15.71
CA PRO A 34 2.07 10.83 15.65
C PRO A 34 0.60 10.71 15.15
N PRO A 35 -0.30 11.65 15.50
CA PRO A 35 -1.71 11.58 15.11
C PRO A 35 -1.91 11.51 13.59
N GLN A 36 -1.04 12.18 12.84
CA GLN A 36 -1.05 12.19 11.37
C GLN A 36 -0.71 10.81 10.79
N MET A 37 0.14 10.03 11.47
CA MET A 37 0.40 8.65 11.08
C MET A 37 -0.75 7.74 11.44
N HIS A 38 -1.48 7.99 12.53
CA HIS A 38 -2.63 7.16 12.88
C HIS A 38 -3.77 7.30 11.85
N SER A 39 -4.03 8.52 11.37
CA SER A 39 -5.18 8.81 10.52
C SER A 39 -5.19 8.12 9.16
N THR A 40 -4.05 7.62 8.65
CA THR A 40 -3.97 6.97 7.33
C THR A 40 -4.09 5.43 7.39
N PRO A 41 -3.30 4.69 8.20
CA PRO A 41 -3.35 3.24 8.27
C PRO A 41 -4.40 2.72 9.25
N ALA A 42 -4.73 3.42 10.34
CA ALA A 42 -5.66 2.92 11.36
C ALA A 42 -7.08 2.63 10.86
N PRO A 43 -7.64 3.40 9.90
CA PRO A 43 -8.93 3.05 9.29
C PRO A 43 -8.90 1.74 8.49
N ILE A 44 -7.72 1.29 8.06
CA ILE A 44 -7.53 0.13 7.18
C ILE A 44 -7.09 -1.09 7.99
N PHE A 45 -6.18 -0.87 8.95
CA PHE A 45 -5.47 -1.90 9.69
C PHE A 45 -5.66 -1.79 11.19
N ARG A 46 -5.53 -2.92 11.89
CA ARG A 46 -5.59 -3.04 13.35
C ARG A 46 -4.24 -2.73 14.00
N ILE A 47 -3.67 -1.57 13.69
CA ILE A 47 -2.42 -1.11 14.29
C ILE A 47 -2.60 -0.86 15.80
N THR A 48 -1.58 -1.19 16.60
CA THR A 48 -1.65 -1.18 18.06
C THR A 48 -0.79 -0.12 18.74
N LEU A 49 0.20 0.46 18.04
CA LEU A 49 1.05 1.48 18.64
C LEU A 49 0.21 2.68 19.11
N PRO A 50 0.38 3.13 20.36
CA PRO A 50 -0.40 4.22 20.91
C PRO A 50 -0.10 5.54 20.19
N VAL A 51 -1.13 6.39 20.08
CA VAL A 51 -1.00 7.74 19.53
C VAL A 51 -0.43 8.67 20.59
N LEU A 52 0.59 9.45 20.22
CA LEU A 52 1.08 10.56 21.03
C LEU A 52 0.52 11.89 20.52
N HIS A 53 -0.42 12.47 21.26
CA HIS A 53 -1.03 13.75 20.89
C HIS A 53 -0.03 14.91 20.87
N ASP A 54 -0.24 15.86 19.95
CA ASP A 54 0.67 16.98 19.67
C ASP A 54 0.99 17.85 20.91
N THR A 55 0.00 18.01 21.81
CA THR A 55 0.15 18.75 23.08
C THR A 55 1.16 18.12 24.03
N THR A 56 1.22 16.78 24.08
CA THR A 56 2.23 16.04 24.85
C THR A 56 3.52 15.94 24.06
N ALA A 57 3.44 15.65 22.75
CA ALA A 57 4.60 15.52 21.88
C ALA A 57 5.49 16.76 21.87
N SER A 58 4.90 17.96 21.87
CA SER A 58 5.62 19.25 21.88
C SER A 58 6.41 19.53 23.15
N ARG A 59 6.09 18.86 24.27
CA ARG A 59 6.78 19.04 25.56
C ARG A 59 7.97 18.10 25.74
N ILE A 60 8.11 17.11 24.86
CA ILE A 60 9.19 16.13 24.93
C ILE A 60 10.39 16.66 24.14
N PRO A 61 11.61 16.66 24.70
CA PRO A 61 12.81 17.14 24.04
C PRO A 61 13.31 16.13 23.00
N TRP A 62 12.55 15.98 21.92
CA TRP A 62 12.83 15.01 20.86
C TRP A 62 14.17 15.26 20.20
N GLN A 63 14.97 14.20 20.15
CA GLN A 63 16.21 14.20 19.40
C GLN A 63 16.01 13.47 18.07
N ASN A 64 16.25 14.19 16.96
CA ASN A 64 16.18 13.59 15.64
C ASN A 64 17.30 12.55 15.47
N TYR A 65 16.91 11.40 14.96
CA TYR A 65 17.83 10.31 14.65
C TYR A 65 17.57 9.85 13.20
N PRO A 66 18.45 10.19 12.25
CA PRO A 66 18.28 9.83 10.86
C PRO A 66 18.56 8.34 10.64
N LEU A 67 17.64 7.70 9.91
CA LEU A 67 17.76 6.33 9.43
C LEU A 67 18.03 6.33 7.93
N ASN A 68 18.80 5.34 7.47
CA ASN A 68 18.85 4.97 6.07
C ASN A 68 17.53 4.30 5.65
N ASP A 69 17.40 4.04 4.36
CA ASP A 69 16.36 3.19 3.80
C ASP A 69 16.54 1.70 4.14
N TRP A 70 17.73 1.28 4.61
CA TRP A 70 18.03 -0.08 5.12
C TRP A 70 18.48 -0.11 6.59
N MET A 71 18.37 -1.28 7.23
CA MET A 71 18.78 -1.51 8.61
C MET A 71 20.31 -1.57 8.76
N GLU A 72 20.84 -0.90 9.78
CA GLU A 72 22.24 -0.97 10.19
C GLU A 72 22.39 -1.51 11.62
N GLU A 73 23.54 -2.11 11.92
CA GLU A 73 23.85 -2.66 13.24
C GLU A 73 23.77 -1.60 14.36
N ARG A 74 24.16 -0.36 14.06
CA ARG A 74 24.09 0.74 15.04
C ARG A 74 22.66 1.05 15.52
N TYR A 75 21.64 0.72 14.73
CA TYR A 75 20.23 0.96 15.09
C TYR A 75 19.70 -0.03 16.13
N ARG A 76 20.44 -1.12 16.39
CA ARG A 76 20.12 -2.06 17.47
C ARG A 76 20.30 -1.45 18.86
N HIS A 77 21.12 -0.39 18.97
CA HIS A 77 21.46 0.26 20.24
C HIS A 77 21.40 1.78 20.08
N ILE A 78 20.20 2.34 20.15
CA ILE A 78 19.94 3.77 20.10
C ILE A 78 20.17 4.37 21.50
N PRO A 79 21.20 5.20 21.69
CA PRO A 79 21.65 5.60 23.03
C PRO A 79 20.75 6.65 23.69
N ARG A 80 19.94 7.36 22.91
CA ARG A 80 19.16 8.52 23.36
C ARG A 80 17.85 8.11 24.02
N GLU A 81 17.44 8.84 25.05
CA GLU A 81 16.22 8.56 25.82
C GLU A 81 14.94 8.90 25.04
N TYR A 82 14.89 10.06 24.39
CA TYR A 82 13.75 10.54 23.59
C TYR A 82 14.15 10.73 22.14
N VAL A 83 13.71 9.81 21.28
CA VAL A 83 14.16 9.77 19.89
C VAL A 83 13.00 9.93 18.92
N ARG A 84 13.16 10.84 17.97
CA ARG A 84 12.33 10.93 16.78
C ARG A 84 13.12 10.35 15.61
N LEU A 85 12.75 9.15 15.19
CA LEU A 85 13.28 8.53 13.99
C LEU A 85 12.89 9.40 12.79
N THR A 86 13.84 9.59 11.87
CA THR A 86 13.67 10.44 10.69
C THR A 86 14.26 9.74 9.46
N GLY A 87 13.78 10.08 8.26
CA GLY A 87 14.26 9.48 7.02
C GLY A 87 13.09 8.95 6.19
N TYR A 88 13.38 7.96 5.35
CA TYR A 88 12.39 7.18 4.59
C TYR A 88 12.68 5.67 4.73
N PRO A 89 12.64 5.12 5.97
CA PRO A 89 12.90 3.69 6.15
C PRO A 89 11.80 2.88 5.45
N CYS A 90 12.18 2.10 4.45
CA CYS A 90 11.24 1.35 3.60
C CYS A 90 11.68 -0.08 3.33
N SER A 91 12.84 -0.51 3.84
CA SER A 91 13.37 -1.85 3.65
C SER A 91 12.80 -2.85 4.66
N TRP A 92 12.53 -4.06 4.18
CA TRP A 92 12.16 -5.21 5.00
C TRP A 92 13.21 -5.57 6.06
N THR A 93 14.47 -5.17 5.84
CA THR A 93 15.60 -5.47 6.74
C THR A 93 15.40 -4.98 8.17
N PHE A 94 14.58 -3.95 8.37
CA PHE A 94 14.24 -3.45 9.71
C PHE A 94 13.37 -4.41 10.52
N TYR A 95 12.46 -5.14 9.90
CA TYR A 95 11.32 -5.75 10.60
C TYR A 95 11.02 -7.20 10.20
N HIS A 96 11.79 -7.79 9.28
CA HIS A 96 11.56 -9.17 8.84
C HIS A 96 11.70 -10.21 9.97
N HIS A 97 12.58 -9.97 10.94
CA HIS A 97 12.70 -10.82 12.12
C HIS A 97 11.45 -10.80 13.01
N LEU A 98 10.56 -9.80 12.86
CA LEU A 98 9.27 -9.68 13.53
C LEU A 98 8.09 -9.88 12.55
N ARG A 99 8.31 -10.54 11.42
CA ARG A 99 7.31 -10.63 10.34
C ARG A 99 5.92 -11.07 10.83
N ALA A 100 5.85 -12.04 11.74
CA ALA A 100 4.57 -12.52 12.27
C ALA A 100 3.78 -11.43 12.99
N GLU A 101 4.46 -10.63 13.81
CA GLU A 101 3.86 -9.52 14.56
C GLU A 101 3.49 -8.36 13.64
N ILE A 102 4.37 -8.03 12.68
CA ILE A 102 4.07 -7.00 11.67
C ILE A 102 2.83 -7.37 10.86
N LEU A 103 2.62 -8.65 10.55
CA LEU A 103 1.40 -9.10 9.89
C LEU A 103 0.15 -8.96 10.79
N GLN A 104 0.29 -9.11 12.11
CA GLN A 104 -0.81 -8.84 13.05
C GLN A 104 -1.18 -7.36 13.04
N GLU A 105 -0.19 -6.46 13.10
CA GLU A 105 -0.38 -5.00 13.03
C GLU A 105 -1.10 -4.57 11.74
N PHE A 106 -0.77 -5.21 10.61
CA PHE A 106 -1.40 -4.94 9.31
C PHE A 106 -2.56 -5.89 8.97
N THR A 107 -3.24 -6.41 9.99
CA THR A 107 -4.51 -7.12 9.78
C THR A 107 -5.59 -6.13 9.38
N LEU A 108 -6.26 -6.39 8.24
CA LEU A 108 -7.38 -5.57 7.79
C LEU A 108 -8.53 -5.58 8.79
N HIS A 109 -9.21 -4.45 8.93
CA HIS A 109 -10.52 -4.43 9.61
C HIS A 109 -11.54 -5.29 8.85
N ASP A 110 -12.48 -5.87 9.59
CA ASP A 110 -13.48 -6.79 9.04
C ASP A 110 -14.30 -6.12 7.94
N HIS A 111 -14.74 -4.88 8.15
CA HIS A 111 -15.50 -4.13 7.14
C HIS A 111 -14.72 -3.91 5.84
N VAL A 112 -13.42 -3.57 5.91
CA VAL A 112 -12.57 -3.38 4.71
C VAL A 112 -12.38 -4.70 3.98
N ARG A 113 -12.11 -5.78 4.72
CA ARG A 113 -11.98 -7.13 4.16
C ARG A 113 -13.29 -7.56 3.49
N GLU A 114 -14.41 -7.37 4.15
CA GLU A 114 -15.73 -7.76 3.66
C GLU A 114 -16.15 -6.95 2.44
N GLU A 115 -15.92 -5.64 2.43
CA GLU A 115 -16.16 -4.79 1.27
C GLU A 115 -15.34 -5.26 0.07
N ALA A 116 -14.04 -5.48 0.25
CA ALA A 116 -13.17 -5.99 -0.80
C ALA A 116 -13.62 -7.37 -1.32
N GLN A 117 -13.99 -8.27 -0.41
CA GLN A 117 -14.44 -9.60 -0.78
C GLN A 117 -15.82 -9.60 -1.47
N ASN A 118 -16.75 -8.75 -1.01
CA ASN A 118 -18.04 -8.54 -1.66
C ASN A 118 -17.86 -8.00 -3.08
N PHE A 119 -16.97 -7.02 -3.24
CA PHE A 119 -16.63 -6.50 -4.55
C PHE A 119 -16.12 -7.61 -5.47
N LEU A 120 -15.13 -8.40 -5.05
CA LEU A 120 -14.57 -9.49 -5.84
C LEU A 120 -15.63 -10.55 -6.18
N ARG A 121 -16.50 -10.90 -5.23
CA ARG A 121 -17.62 -11.85 -5.44
C ARG A 121 -18.60 -11.38 -6.51
N GLY A 122 -18.82 -10.08 -6.63
CA GLY A 122 -19.71 -9.49 -7.63
C GLY A 122 -19.14 -9.48 -9.05
N LEU A 123 -17.84 -9.76 -9.23
CA LEU A 123 -17.23 -9.75 -10.55
C LEU A 123 -17.55 -11.02 -11.33
N GLN A 124 -17.97 -10.85 -12.58
CA GLN A 124 -18.18 -11.93 -13.53
C GLN A 124 -17.35 -11.67 -14.79
N VAL A 125 -16.86 -12.74 -15.40
CA VAL A 125 -16.18 -12.74 -16.70
C VAL A 125 -16.94 -13.72 -17.58
N ASN A 126 -17.47 -13.24 -18.71
CA ASN A 126 -18.28 -14.04 -19.65
C ASN A 126 -19.44 -14.79 -18.95
N GLY A 127 -20.15 -14.12 -18.05
CA GLY A 127 -21.30 -14.69 -17.31
C GLY A 127 -20.94 -15.73 -16.25
N SER A 128 -19.65 -15.96 -15.98
CA SER A 128 -19.15 -16.89 -14.96
C SER A 128 -18.32 -16.17 -13.91
N ARG A 129 -18.35 -16.67 -12.67
CA ARG A 129 -17.49 -16.14 -11.60
C ARG A 129 -16.04 -16.56 -11.83
N PRO A 130 -15.05 -15.65 -11.74
CA PRO A 130 -13.65 -15.99 -11.84
C PRO A 130 -13.24 -16.99 -10.75
N SER A 131 -12.48 -18.01 -11.16
CA SER A 131 -11.87 -18.96 -10.22
C SER A 131 -10.59 -18.40 -9.59
N THR A 132 -9.95 -17.46 -10.26
CA THR A 132 -8.64 -16.89 -9.89
C THR A 132 -8.67 -15.37 -10.09
N TYR A 133 -8.23 -14.64 -9.06
CA TYR A 133 -8.03 -13.19 -9.12
C TYR A 133 -6.53 -12.91 -9.05
N VAL A 134 -6.02 -12.08 -9.97
CA VAL A 134 -4.61 -11.72 -10.05
C VAL A 134 -4.46 -10.24 -9.76
N GLY A 135 -3.81 -9.90 -8.65
CA GLY A 135 -3.51 -8.51 -8.29
C GLY A 135 -2.35 -7.96 -9.12
N VAL A 136 -2.55 -6.85 -9.81
CA VAL A 136 -1.53 -6.18 -10.62
C VAL A 136 -1.33 -4.75 -10.11
N HIS A 137 -0.10 -4.45 -9.69
CA HIS A 137 0.30 -3.11 -9.27
C HIS A 137 1.39 -2.57 -10.19
N VAL A 138 1.03 -1.58 -11.03
CA VAL A 138 1.99 -0.90 -11.91
C VAL A 138 2.23 0.52 -11.41
N HIS A 139 3.46 0.81 -11.03
CA HIS A 139 3.83 2.14 -10.53
C HIS A 139 4.67 2.87 -11.57
N TRP A 140 4.00 3.59 -12.48
CA TRP A 140 4.65 4.39 -13.52
C TRP A 140 4.77 5.85 -13.14
N GLY A 141 3.65 6.52 -12.83
CA GLY A 141 3.55 7.88 -12.28
C GLY A 141 4.78 8.79 -12.49
N ASP A 142 5.27 9.31 -11.38
CA ASP A 142 6.54 10.04 -11.28
C ASP A 142 7.76 9.15 -11.56
N TYR A 143 7.65 7.83 -11.38
CA TYR A 143 8.74 6.87 -11.59
C TYR A 143 9.27 6.82 -13.02
N VAL A 144 8.48 7.23 -14.04
CA VAL A 144 9.00 7.44 -15.41
C VAL A 144 10.16 8.44 -15.43
N HIS A 145 10.11 9.45 -14.55
CA HIS A 145 11.20 10.41 -14.40
C HIS A 145 12.17 10.03 -13.28
N VAL A 146 11.68 9.50 -12.15
CA VAL A 146 12.54 9.19 -10.99
C VAL A 146 13.48 8.01 -11.29
N MET A 147 13.01 6.95 -11.95
CA MET A 147 13.82 5.77 -12.23
C MET A 147 15.10 6.08 -13.03
N PRO A 148 15.06 6.71 -14.22
CA PRO A 148 16.27 6.98 -14.98
C PRO A 148 17.15 8.09 -14.38
N ASN A 149 16.54 9.12 -13.79
CA ASN A 149 17.28 10.30 -13.36
C ASN A 149 17.90 10.13 -11.97
N VAL A 150 17.16 9.54 -11.03
CA VAL A 150 17.59 9.38 -9.63
C VAL A 150 18.19 8.00 -9.40
N TRP A 151 17.45 6.94 -9.75
CA TRP A 151 17.82 5.57 -9.39
C TRP A 151 18.62 4.82 -10.47
N LYS A 152 18.84 5.45 -11.63
CA LYS A 152 19.48 4.83 -12.81
C LYS A 152 18.83 3.50 -13.23
N GLY A 153 17.54 3.34 -12.92
CA GLY A 153 16.74 2.16 -13.20
C GLY A 153 15.92 2.31 -14.48
N VAL A 154 15.27 1.21 -14.87
CA VAL A 154 14.35 1.17 -16.00
C VAL A 154 12.93 0.93 -15.53
N VAL A 155 11.97 1.52 -16.23
CA VAL A 155 10.55 1.24 -16.01
C VAL A 155 10.15 0.03 -16.85
N ALA A 156 9.33 -0.86 -16.28
CA ALA A 156 8.79 -2.02 -16.98
C ALA A 156 8.09 -1.60 -18.28
N ASN A 157 8.53 -2.18 -19.40
CA ASN A 157 7.95 -1.93 -20.71
C ASN A 157 6.72 -2.84 -20.95
N ARG A 158 6.01 -2.60 -22.06
CA ARG A 158 4.85 -3.41 -22.46
C ARG A 158 5.17 -4.90 -22.57
N GLY A 159 6.33 -5.25 -23.11
CA GLY A 159 6.75 -6.64 -23.29
C GLY A 159 6.94 -7.40 -21.98
N TYR A 160 7.46 -6.71 -20.94
CA TYR A 160 7.55 -7.28 -19.59
C TYR A 160 6.17 -7.57 -19.00
N LEU A 161 5.26 -6.59 -19.08
CA LEU A 161 3.91 -6.76 -18.54
C LEU A 161 3.15 -7.85 -19.29
N GLN A 162 3.28 -7.93 -20.62
CA GLN A 162 2.66 -8.99 -21.42
C GLN A 162 3.15 -10.37 -20.97
N GLN A 163 4.47 -10.57 -20.88
CA GLN A 163 5.05 -11.85 -20.42
C GLN A 163 4.58 -12.24 -19.01
N ALA A 164 4.46 -11.26 -18.11
CA ALA A 164 3.95 -11.50 -16.76
C ALA A 164 2.48 -11.97 -16.78
N MET A 165 1.65 -11.38 -17.63
CA MET A 165 0.23 -11.72 -17.76
C MET A 165 0.03 -13.07 -18.47
N ASP A 166 0.81 -13.33 -19.54
CA ASP A 166 0.84 -14.59 -20.28
C ASP A 166 1.13 -15.78 -19.38
N TRP A 167 2.01 -15.59 -18.39
CA TRP A 167 2.32 -16.62 -17.39
C TRP A 167 1.07 -17.08 -16.62
N PHE A 168 0.17 -16.15 -16.27
CA PHE A 168 -1.09 -16.45 -15.57
C PHE A 168 -2.15 -17.01 -16.53
N TRP A 169 -2.29 -16.46 -17.73
CA TRP A 169 -3.22 -16.98 -18.74
C TRP A 169 -2.91 -18.43 -19.11
N ALA A 170 -1.64 -18.80 -19.16
CA ALA A 170 -1.22 -20.18 -19.46
C ALA A 170 -1.52 -21.19 -18.33
N ARG A 171 -1.80 -20.72 -17.10
CA ARG A 171 -1.90 -21.58 -15.90
C ARG A 171 -3.29 -21.62 -15.29
N TYR A 172 -4.06 -20.56 -15.41
CA TYR A 172 -5.35 -20.43 -14.76
C TYR A 172 -6.46 -20.36 -15.79
N ARG A 173 -7.57 -21.03 -15.50
CA ARG A 173 -8.78 -20.95 -16.33
C ARG A 173 -9.51 -19.64 -16.03
N SER A 174 -9.54 -18.74 -17.01
CA SER A 174 -10.21 -17.44 -16.94
C SER A 174 -9.78 -16.57 -15.73
N PRO A 175 -8.48 -16.22 -15.61
CA PRO A 175 -8.03 -15.34 -14.54
C PRO A 175 -8.62 -13.93 -14.74
N LEU A 176 -9.06 -13.30 -13.63
CA LEU A 176 -9.45 -11.90 -13.62
C LEU A 176 -8.32 -11.06 -13.02
N PHE A 177 -7.79 -10.14 -13.81
CA PHE A 177 -6.77 -9.21 -13.34
C PHE A 177 -7.42 -7.98 -12.71
N VAL A 178 -7.00 -7.69 -11.48
CA VAL A 178 -7.48 -6.58 -10.65
C VAL A 178 -6.29 -5.68 -10.36
N GLY A 179 -6.38 -4.38 -10.62
CA GLY A 179 -5.29 -3.49 -10.21
C GLY A 179 -5.70 -2.06 -9.96
N THR A 180 -4.71 -1.30 -9.48
CA THR A 180 -4.97 -0.11 -8.64
C THR A 180 -4.51 1.22 -9.26
N SER A 181 -3.93 1.21 -10.46
CA SER A 181 -3.37 2.42 -11.11
C SER A 181 -3.76 2.49 -12.60
N GLY A 182 -4.55 3.49 -12.98
CA GLY A 182 -5.31 3.54 -14.24
C GLY A 182 -4.55 3.65 -15.58
N LEU A 183 -3.21 3.51 -15.62
CA LEU A 183 -2.45 3.63 -16.87
C LEU A 183 -2.20 2.31 -17.63
N TRP A 184 -2.16 1.16 -16.94
CA TRP A 184 -1.86 -0.13 -17.59
C TRP A 184 -3.10 -0.85 -18.12
N ALA A 185 -4.29 -0.52 -17.59
CA ALA A 185 -5.56 -1.12 -18.00
C ALA A 185 -5.86 -0.90 -19.50
N THR A 186 -5.38 0.20 -20.08
CA THR A 186 -5.54 0.53 -21.50
C THR A 186 -4.51 -0.13 -22.42
N CYS A 187 -3.37 -0.62 -21.90
CA CYS A 187 -2.27 -1.09 -22.74
C CYS A 187 -2.28 -2.60 -23.04
N LEU A 188 -3.03 -3.42 -22.29
CA LEU A 188 -2.76 -4.87 -22.22
C LEU A 188 -3.97 -5.81 -22.15
N THR A 189 -5.20 -5.31 -21.98
CA THR A 189 -6.19 -6.15 -21.28
C THR A 189 -7.22 -6.87 -22.13
N GLY A 190 -7.30 -6.64 -23.44
CA GLY A 190 -8.14 -7.45 -24.34
C GLY A 190 -9.59 -7.68 -23.89
N GLY A 191 -10.13 -6.84 -22.98
CA GLY A 191 -11.50 -6.92 -22.47
C GLY A 191 -11.72 -7.44 -21.04
N ASN A 192 -10.75 -8.06 -20.35
CA ASN A 192 -10.96 -8.68 -19.01
C ASN A 192 -10.23 -7.96 -17.87
N THR A 193 -10.47 -6.67 -17.70
CA THR A 193 -9.91 -5.91 -16.56
C THR A 193 -10.96 -5.03 -15.95
N VAL A 194 -11.10 -5.16 -14.63
CA VAL A 194 -12.01 -4.34 -13.85
C VAL A 194 -11.20 -3.25 -13.18
N TYR A 195 -11.48 -2.01 -13.60
CA TYR A 195 -11.03 -0.82 -12.88
C TYR A 195 -11.89 -0.62 -11.64
N LEU A 196 -11.31 -0.09 -10.56
CA LEU A 196 -11.99 0.21 -9.30
C LEU A 196 -12.36 1.71 -9.23
N PRO A 197 -13.54 2.14 -9.74
CA PRO A 197 -13.91 3.54 -9.75
C PRO A 197 -14.22 4.13 -8.36
N ASN A 198 -14.56 3.30 -7.35
CA ASN A 198 -15.10 3.75 -6.06
C ASN A 198 -14.55 2.97 -4.84
N SER A 199 -13.39 2.32 -4.92
CA SER A 199 -12.78 1.69 -3.74
C SER A 199 -12.19 2.78 -2.82
N PRO A 200 -12.26 2.68 -1.48
CA PRO A 200 -11.67 3.65 -0.52
C PRO A 200 -10.20 4.05 -0.81
N PHE A 201 -9.50 3.33 -1.69
CA PHE A 201 -8.27 3.79 -2.35
C PHE A 201 -8.38 5.15 -3.10
N HIS A 202 -9.56 5.67 -3.44
CA HIS A 202 -9.72 7.03 -3.99
C HIS A 202 -9.39 8.14 -2.98
N VAL A 203 -9.41 7.82 -1.67
CA VAL A 203 -8.94 8.74 -0.61
C VAL A 203 -7.40 8.85 -0.62
N VAL A 204 -6.72 7.85 -1.20
CA VAL A 204 -5.25 7.76 -1.28
C VAL A 204 -4.71 8.25 -2.64
N PHE A 205 -5.50 8.16 -3.72
CA PHE A 205 -5.08 8.51 -5.08
C PHE A 205 -6.11 9.40 -5.82
N LYS A 206 -5.68 10.59 -6.28
CA LYS A 206 -6.54 11.55 -6.98
C LYS A 206 -7.00 11.04 -8.36
N ARG A 207 -8.32 11.11 -8.58
CA ARG A 207 -9.07 10.67 -9.77
C ARG A 207 -8.65 11.31 -11.11
N GLN A 208 -8.10 12.52 -11.08
CA GLN A 208 -7.91 13.37 -12.26
C GLN A 208 -6.69 13.01 -13.12
N VAL A 209 -5.85 12.08 -12.68
CA VAL A 209 -4.64 11.64 -13.41
C VAL A 209 -4.84 10.31 -14.16
N ALA A 210 -6.03 9.71 -14.09
CA ALA A 210 -6.28 8.32 -14.46
C ALA A 210 -7.03 8.12 -15.80
N PHE A 211 -7.39 9.19 -16.54
CA PHE A 211 -8.11 9.06 -17.80
C PHE A 211 -7.57 10.01 -18.87
N LEU A 212 -7.31 9.49 -20.07
CA LEU A 212 -7.19 10.29 -21.29
C LEU A 212 -8.60 10.57 -21.85
N PRO A 213 -8.85 11.75 -22.43
CA PRO A 213 -10.19 12.23 -22.82
C PRO A 213 -10.83 11.49 -24.01
N LYS A 214 -10.15 10.51 -24.59
CA LYS A 214 -10.66 9.66 -25.67
C LYS A 214 -10.14 8.28 -25.37
N TRP A 215 -11.02 7.28 -25.29
CA TRP A 215 -10.82 5.83 -25.47
C TRP A 215 -11.73 5.03 -24.53
N VAL A 216 -12.45 4.08 -25.12
CA VAL A 216 -13.54 3.31 -24.50
C VAL A 216 -12.94 2.05 -23.84
N GLY A 217 -12.83 2.05 -22.52
CA GLY A 217 -12.79 0.83 -21.75
C GLY A 217 -14.21 0.29 -21.58
N THR A 218 -14.41 -1.01 -21.65
CA THR A 218 -15.70 -1.63 -21.34
C THR A 218 -16.07 -1.26 -19.91
N ALA A 219 -17.12 -0.44 -19.73
CA ALA A 219 -17.63 -0.10 -18.42
C ALA A 219 -18.08 -1.40 -17.76
N ALA A 220 -17.58 -1.70 -16.55
CA ALA A 220 -18.23 -2.68 -15.70
C ALA A 220 -19.69 -2.22 -15.53
N ASN A 221 -20.66 -3.08 -15.89
CA ASN A 221 -22.06 -2.75 -15.73
C ASN A 221 -22.39 -2.74 -14.22
N LEU A 222 -22.27 -1.57 -13.60
CA LEU A 222 -22.60 -1.35 -12.18
C LEU A 222 -24.13 -1.29 -11.95
N GLY A 223 -24.95 -1.44 -12.99
CA GLY A 223 -26.41 -1.34 -12.92
C GLY A 223 -27.10 -2.53 -12.26
N GLN A 224 -26.48 -3.71 -12.20
CA GLN A 224 -27.11 -4.90 -11.62
C GLN A 224 -26.98 -5.00 -10.09
N ALA A 225 -26.23 -4.11 -9.44
CA ALA A 225 -26.09 -4.09 -7.98
C ALA A 225 -27.20 -3.29 -7.26
N ARG A 226 -28.19 -2.75 -7.96
CA ARG A 226 -29.28 -1.94 -7.39
C ARG A 226 -30.68 -2.53 -7.50
N GLU A 227 -30.84 -3.66 -8.17
CA GLU A 227 -32.13 -4.35 -8.26
C GLU A 227 -31.94 -5.77 -7.76
N ASN A 228 -32.10 -5.94 -6.44
CA ASN A 228 -32.50 -7.16 -5.74
C ASN A 228 -32.30 -6.92 -4.23
N GLY A 229 -33.13 -6.05 -3.68
CA GLY A 229 -33.47 -6.08 -2.26
C GLY A 229 -34.90 -6.61 -2.13
N PRO A 230 -35.22 -7.48 -1.16
CA PRO A 230 -36.60 -7.78 -0.81
C PRO A 230 -37.35 -6.55 -0.32
#